data_AF-A0AAD9KLT6-F1
#
_entry.id   AF-A0AAD9KLT6-F1
#
_cell.length_a   1.000
_cell.length_b   1.000
_cell.length_c   1.000
_cell.angle_alpha   90.00
_cell.angle_beta   90.00
_cell.angle_gamma   90.00
#
_symmetry.space_group_name_H-M   'P 1'
#
loop_
_entity.id
_entity.type
_entity.pdbx_description
1 polymer ?
#
loop_
_entity_poly.entity_id
_entity_poly.type
_entity_poly.pdbx_seq_one_letter_code
_entity_poly.pdbx_strand_id
1 'polypeptide(L)'
;MTVFQHVFDDINIVLAPFNVSGDHWELLAFYPSVRNIVYVNPLGEKPTRIKAILNAWNAITKWHPNKVPQGTWKVTLRPHTRQQDGHSCGVLVMEFADLLLAGKDLMIENTVNNLRRQQAQRLLGNMELNAVTKCCRYCGSQDTGTREWASIICT
;
A
#
# COMPACT_ATOMS: atom_id res chain seq x y z
N MET A 1 -33.52 18.69 -8.24
CA MET A 1 -32.15 19.17 -7.95
C MET A 1 -31.35 17.94 -7.58
N THR A 2 -30.59 17.38 -8.53
CA THR A 2 -29.85 16.13 -8.32
C THR A 2 -28.59 16.46 -7.55
N VAL A 3 -28.50 16.03 -6.29
CA VAL A 3 -27.27 16.15 -5.50
C VAL A 3 -26.27 15.18 -6.14
N PHE A 4 -25.24 15.70 -6.79
CA PHE A 4 -24.12 14.88 -7.23
C PHE A 4 -23.33 14.49 -5.97
N GLN A 5 -23.53 13.28 -5.47
CA GLN A 5 -22.71 12.73 -4.39
C GLN A 5 -21.30 12.51 -4.93
N HIS A 6 -20.30 13.05 -4.23
CA HIS A 6 -18.91 12.77 -4.59
C HIS A 6 -18.61 11.32 -4.22
N VAL A 7 -17.82 10.64 -5.06
CA VAL A 7 -17.37 9.26 -4.80
C VAL A 7 -16.61 9.16 -3.47
N PHE A 8 -16.05 10.27 -2.99
CA PHE A 8 -15.24 10.33 -1.79
C PHE A 8 -15.97 10.83 -0.53
N ASP A 9 -17.28 11.12 -0.59
CA ASP A 9 -18.00 11.70 0.56
C ASP A 9 -17.97 10.76 1.78
N ASP A 10 -18.02 9.45 1.55
CA ASP A 10 -18.00 8.41 2.61
C ASP A 10 -16.64 7.69 2.72
N ILE A 11 -15.59 8.19 2.06
CA ILE A 11 -14.27 7.55 2.03
C ILE A 11 -13.31 8.28 2.98
N ASN A 12 -12.88 7.58 4.03
CA ASN A 12 -11.88 8.09 4.98
C ASN A 12 -10.47 8.18 4.37
N ILE A 13 -10.08 7.14 3.63
CA ILE A 13 -8.74 7.01 3.06
C ILE A 13 -8.79 6.23 1.74
N VAL A 14 -8.06 6.71 0.73
CA VAL A 14 -7.75 5.93 -0.48
C VAL A 14 -6.26 5.68 -0.53
N LEU A 15 -5.88 4.41 -0.60
CA LEU A 15 -4.50 3.99 -0.79
C LEU A 15 -4.24 3.76 -2.28
N ALA A 16 -3.19 4.39 -2.79
CA ALA A 16 -2.75 4.23 -4.16
C ALA A 16 -1.24 3.89 -4.15
N PRO A 17 -0.89 2.60 -4.04
CA PRO A 17 0.46 2.16 -4.36
C PRO A 17 0.68 2.32 -5.86
N PHE A 18 1.84 2.83 -6.26
CA PHE A 18 2.17 3.00 -7.67
C PHE A 18 3.63 2.70 -7.93
N ASN A 19 3.89 2.22 -9.13
CA ASN A 19 5.21 1.84 -9.57
C ASN A 19 5.83 2.97 -10.40
N VAL A 20 7.06 3.33 -10.07
CA VAL A 20 7.88 4.31 -10.77
C VAL A 20 8.88 3.54 -11.62
N SER A 21 8.84 3.78 -12.93
CA SER A 21 9.83 3.28 -13.90
C SER A 21 10.00 1.76 -13.97
N GLY A 22 9.06 0.97 -13.45
CA GLY A 22 9.08 -0.50 -13.53
C GLY A 22 9.68 -1.20 -12.31
N ASP A 23 10.37 -0.49 -11.42
CA ASP A 23 11.25 -1.11 -10.42
C ASP A 23 11.10 -0.56 -8.99
N HIS A 24 10.52 0.63 -8.82
CA HIS A 24 10.38 1.27 -7.52
C HIS A 24 8.93 1.51 -7.12
N TRP A 25 8.54 1.08 -5.92
CA TRP A 25 7.20 1.29 -5.39
C TRP A 25 7.16 2.47 -4.42
N GLU A 26 6.16 3.32 -4.61
CA GLU A 26 5.83 4.46 -3.75
C GLU A 26 4.34 4.39 -3.35
N LEU A 27 3.95 5.14 -2.33
CA LEU A 27 2.56 5.17 -1.82
C LEU A 27 2.01 6.60 -1.75
N LEU A 28 0.81 6.80 -2.29
CA LEU A 28 -0.06 7.92 -1.93
C LEU A 28 -1.21 7.43 -1.06
N ALA A 29 -1.52 8.18 -0.01
CA ALA A 29 -2.74 8.01 0.76
C ALA A 29 -3.53 9.33 0.76
N PHE A 30 -4.72 9.29 0.16
CA PHE A 30 -5.61 10.43 0.06
C PHE A 30 -6.58 10.44 1.23
N TYR A 31 -6.69 11.57 1.91
CA TYR A 31 -7.65 11.84 2.98
C TYR A 31 -8.60 12.95 2.51
N PRO A 32 -9.74 12.59 1.90
CA PRO A 32 -10.62 13.55 1.24
C PRO A 32 -11.23 14.59 2.18
N SER A 33 -11.63 14.18 3.39
CA SER A 33 -12.23 15.04 4.40
C SER A 33 -11.37 16.24 4.79
N VAL A 34 -10.05 16.07 4.77
CA VAL A 34 -9.05 17.11 5.10
C VAL A 34 -8.26 17.59 3.88
N ARG A 35 -8.62 17.13 2.67
CA ARG A 35 -7.95 17.45 1.40
C ARG A 35 -6.43 17.29 1.49
N ASN A 36 -6.00 16.17 2.05
CA ASN A 36 -4.60 15.88 2.29
C ASN A 36 -4.15 14.64 1.52
N ILE A 37 -2.94 14.67 1.00
CA ILE A 37 -2.26 13.52 0.41
C ILE A 37 -1.03 13.25 1.26
N VAL A 38 -0.96 12.08 1.89
CA VAL A 38 0.29 11.58 2.46
C VAL A 38 1.06 10.90 1.34
N TYR A 39 2.29 11.36 1.09
CA TYR A 39 3.21 10.73 0.14
C TYR A 39 4.32 10.04 0.92
N VAL A 40 4.56 8.78 0.60
CA VAL A 40 5.61 7.95 1.21
C VAL A 40 6.46 7.33 0.12
N ASN A 41 7.78 7.55 0.21
CA ASN A 41 8.76 6.92 -0.66
C ASN A 41 9.79 6.16 0.17
N PRO A 42 9.87 4.82 0.09
CA PRO A 42 10.86 4.04 0.84
C PRO A 42 12.32 4.51 0.70
N LEU A 43 12.71 5.12 -0.43
CA LEU A 43 14.04 5.66 -0.68
C LEU A 43 14.20 7.15 -0.30
N GLY A 44 13.13 7.78 0.18
CA GLY A 44 13.06 9.18 0.58
C GLY A 44 12.41 10.08 -0.47
N GLU A 45 11.60 11.02 0.00
CA GLU A 45 10.83 11.92 -0.83
C GLU A 45 11.68 13.06 -1.41
N LYS A 46 11.34 13.47 -2.64
CA LYS A 46 11.97 14.59 -3.34
C LYS A 46 10.96 15.72 -3.56
N PRO A 47 11.34 17.00 -3.37
CA PRO A 47 10.46 18.15 -3.61
C PRO A 47 9.86 18.19 -5.02
N THR A 48 10.64 17.78 -6.03
CA THR A 48 10.18 17.70 -7.42
C THR A 48 9.02 16.71 -7.61
N ARG A 49 9.07 15.57 -6.91
CA ARG A 49 8.02 14.55 -6.94
C ARG A 49 6.73 15.06 -6.26
N ILE A 50 6.87 15.76 -5.13
CA ILE A 50 5.73 16.39 -4.43
C ILE A 50 5.00 17.38 -5.36
N LYS A 51 5.75 18.23 -6.07
CA LYS A 51 5.16 19.17 -7.04
C LYS A 51 4.45 18.43 -8.18
N ALA A 52 5.03 17.35 -8.69
CA ALA A 52 4.43 16.54 -9.74
C ALA A 52 3.10 15.89 -9.28
N ILE A 53 3.07 15.35 -8.06
CA ILE A 53 1.86 14.77 -7.43
C ILE A 53 0.75 15.84 -7.35
N LEU A 54 1.07 17.03 -6.82
CA LEU A 54 0.08 18.12 -6.71
C LEU A 54 -0.44 18.56 -8.08
N ASN A 55 0.44 18.70 -9.07
CA ASN A 55 0.04 19.09 -10.42
C ASN A 55 -0.89 18.05 -11.06
N ALA A 56 -0.55 16.76 -10.94
CA ALA A 56 -1.37 15.67 -11.45
C ALA A 56 -2.73 15.61 -10.74
N TRP A 57 -2.75 15.75 -9.41
CA TRP A 57 -3.98 15.74 -8.63
C TRP A 57 -4.88 16.95 -8.95
N ASN A 58 -4.29 18.14 -9.09
CA ASN A 58 -5.02 19.34 -9.50
C ASN A 58 -5.62 19.23 -10.91
N ALA A 59 -4.99 18.46 -11.80
CA ALA A 59 -5.62 18.12 -13.07
C ALA A 59 -6.83 17.20 -12.82
N ILE A 60 -6.68 16.11 -12.08
CA ILE A 60 -7.78 15.17 -11.79
C ILE A 60 -9.00 15.87 -11.18
N THR A 61 -8.81 16.76 -10.20
CA THR A 61 -9.90 17.49 -9.55
C THR A 61 -10.64 18.43 -10.50
N LYS A 62 -9.92 19.05 -11.46
CA LYS A 62 -10.51 19.89 -12.52
C LYS A 62 -11.28 19.09 -13.56
N TRP A 63 -10.78 17.91 -13.93
CA TRP A 63 -11.43 17.04 -14.92
C TRP A 63 -12.64 16.29 -14.32
N HIS A 64 -12.69 16.14 -13.00
CA HIS A 64 -13.76 15.43 -12.29
C HIS A 64 -14.35 16.23 -11.13
N PRO A 65 -14.93 17.43 -11.39
CA PRO A 65 -15.35 18.36 -10.34
C PRO A 65 -16.46 17.80 -9.44
N ASN A 66 -17.30 16.91 -9.99
CA ASN A 66 -18.41 16.29 -9.27
C ASN A 66 -18.02 14.96 -8.59
N LYS A 67 -16.79 14.46 -8.78
CA LYS A 67 -16.36 13.20 -8.17
C LYS A 67 -15.44 13.40 -6.99
N VAL A 68 -14.66 14.48 -6.97
CA VAL A 68 -13.60 14.74 -6.00
C VAL A 68 -13.90 16.03 -5.22
N PRO A 69 -13.66 16.07 -3.89
CA PRO A 69 -13.80 17.28 -3.11
C PRO A 69 -12.97 18.43 -3.68
N GLN A 70 -13.63 19.56 -3.89
CA GLN A 70 -13.03 20.78 -4.42
C GLN A 70 -12.27 21.55 -3.33
N GLY A 71 -11.37 22.43 -3.77
CA GLY A 71 -10.55 23.28 -2.91
C GLY A 71 -9.07 22.90 -2.92
N THR A 72 -8.30 23.56 -2.07
CA THR A 72 -6.84 23.39 -2.03
C THR A 72 -6.48 22.08 -1.34
N TRP A 73 -5.86 21.19 -2.11
CA TRP A 73 -5.21 19.99 -1.60
C TRP A 73 -3.75 20.28 -1.26
N LYS A 74 -3.24 19.59 -0.24
CA LYS A 74 -1.83 19.63 0.14
C LYS A 74 -1.22 18.23 0.16
N VAL A 75 0.09 18.16 -0.02
CA VAL A 75 0.86 16.94 0.20
C VAL A 75 1.63 17.10 1.50
N THR A 76 1.50 16.12 2.40
CA THR A 76 2.26 16.05 3.66
C THR A 76 3.19 14.86 3.65
N LEU A 77 4.36 15.05 4.26
CA LEU A 77 5.30 13.97 4.51
C LEU A 77 5.16 13.48 5.95
N ARG A 78 5.44 12.19 6.13
CA ARG A 78 5.42 11.52 7.42
C ARG A 78 6.80 10.88 7.63
N PRO A 79 7.46 11.06 8.78
CA PRO A 79 8.63 10.26 9.10
C PRO A 79 8.31 8.77 8.97
N HIS A 80 9.19 8.02 8.30
CA HIS A 80 8.98 6.62 8.02
C HIS A 80 10.32 5.87 7.95
N THR A 81 10.30 4.55 8.14
CA THR A 81 11.49 3.70 7.95
C THR A 81 11.97 3.80 6.50
N ARG A 82 13.27 4.05 6.30
CA ARG A 82 13.88 4.08 4.97
C ARG A 82 14.40 2.71 4.57
N GLN A 83 14.15 2.34 3.33
CA GLN A 83 14.76 1.19 2.70
C GLN A 83 16.29 1.34 2.65
N GLN A 84 16.99 0.23 2.90
CA GLN A 84 18.46 0.15 2.88
C GLN A 84 19.00 -0.77 1.77
N ASP A 85 18.11 -1.39 0.98
CA ASP A 85 18.45 -2.32 -0.10
C ASP A 85 17.82 -1.89 -1.44
N GLY A 86 17.89 -2.72 -2.48
CA GLY A 86 17.33 -2.43 -3.81
C GLY A 86 15.97 -3.05 -4.13
N HIS A 87 15.33 -3.77 -3.19
CA HIS A 87 14.22 -4.67 -3.52
C HIS A 87 13.07 -4.70 -2.50
N SER A 88 13.17 -3.93 -1.42
CA SER A 88 12.20 -3.97 -0.32
C SER A 88 11.06 -2.96 -0.44
N CYS A 89 11.07 -2.11 -1.47
CA CYS A 89 10.10 -1.02 -1.65
C CYS A 89 8.66 -1.50 -1.62
N GLY A 90 8.35 -2.59 -2.33
CA GLY A 90 6.98 -3.14 -2.38
C GLY A 90 6.49 -3.65 -1.01
N VAL A 91 7.36 -4.31 -0.25
CA VAL A 91 7.03 -4.84 1.09
C VAL A 91 6.79 -3.69 2.06
N LEU A 92 7.65 -2.67 2.01
CA LEU A 92 7.53 -1.49 2.85
C LEU A 92 6.28 -0.67 2.50
N VAL A 93 5.94 -0.51 1.21
CA VAL A 93 4.71 0.17 0.77
C VAL A 93 3.46 -0.52 1.32
N MET A 94 3.41 -1.85 1.30
CA MET A 94 2.29 -2.59 1.89
C MET A 94 2.21 -2.38 3.42
N GLU A 95 3.35 -2.41 4.10
CA GLU A 95 3.38 -2.17 5.55
C GLU A 95 2.97 -0.74 5.91
N PHE A 96 3.40 0.27 5.13
CA PHE A 96 2.96 1.66 5.33
C PHE A 96 1.46 1.81 5.10
N ALA A 97 0.89 1.12 4.12
CA ALA A 97 -0.56 1.09 3.91
C ALA A 97 -1.31 0.57 5.14
N ASP A 98 -0.87 -0.56 5.70
CA ASP A 98 -1.46 -1.12 6.92
C ASP A 98 -1.34 -0.18 8.12
N LEU A 99 -0.17 0.45 8.31
CA LEU A 99 0.06 1.41 9.39
C LEU A 99 -0.81 2.66 9.24
N LEU A 100 -1.01 3.16 8.01
CA LEU A 100 -1.89 4.30 7.74
C LEU A 100 -3.36 3.95 8.00
N LEU A 101 -3.81 2.75 7.62
CA LEU A 101 -5.16 2.26 7.93
C LEU A 101 -5.38 2.12 9.44
N ALA A 102 -4.36 1.67 10.16
CA ALA A 102 -4.38 1.55 11.62
C ALA A 102 -4.19 2.88 12.37
N GLY A 103 -3.94 3.99 11.66
CA GLY A 103 -3.66 5.30 12.27
C GLY A 103 -2.35 5.36 13.05
N LYS A 104 -1.39 4.47 12.77
CA LYS A 104 -0.09 4.38 13.46
C LYS A 104 0.99 5.21 12.78
N ASP A 105 2.12 5.39 13.46
CA ASP A 105 3.34 5.94 12.87
C ASP A 105 3.90 5.02 11.76
N LEU A 106 4.79 5.53 10.89
CA LEU A 106 5.34 4.75 9.77
C LEU A 106 6.72 4.16 10.10
N MET A 107 7.03 4.00 11.39
CA MET A 107 8.27 3.36 11.83
C MET A 107 8.04 1.86 11.91
N ILE A 108 8.77 1.14 11.07
CA ILE A 108 8.74 -0.30 10.97
C ILE A 108 9.95 -0.84 11.75
N GLU A 109 9.67 -1.56 12.84
CA GLU A 109 10.69 -2.22 13.68
C GLU A 109 11.04 -3.64 13.21
N ASN A 110 10.16 -4.26 12.42
CA ASN A 110 10.34 -5.63 11.96
C ASN A 110 11.34 -5.73 10.79
N THR A 111 11.95 -6.89 10.63
CA THR A 111 12.83 -7.14 9.47
C THR A 111 11.99 -7.35 8.21
N VAL A 112 12.52 -6.93 7.05
CA VAL A 112 11.86 -7.14 5.75
C VAL A 112 11.48 -8.61 5.52
N ASN A 113 12.34 -9.56 5.90
CA ASN A 113 12.08 -10.98 5.71
C ASN A 113 10.88 -11.47 6.53
N ASN A 114 10.72 -10.96 7.75
CA ASN A 114 9.56 -11.27 8.57
C ASN A 114 8.29 -10.62 8.00
N LEU A 115 8.37 -9.39 7.49
CA LEU A 115 7.23 -8.74 6.82
C LEU A 115 6.77 -9.53 5.60
N ARG A 116 7.71 -9.96 4.74
CA ARG A 116 7.40 -10.84 3.59
C ARG A 116 6.70 -12.12 4.03
N ARG A 117 7.18 -12.75 5.11
CA ARG A 117 6.58 -13.97 5.66
C ARG A 117 5.17 -13.70 6.18
N GLN A 118 4.96 -12.64 6.93
CA GLN A 118 3.64 -12.25 7.45
C GLN A 118 2.66 -11.95 6.33
N GLN A 119 3.09 -11.24 5.29
CA GLN A 119 2.28 -10.97 4.10
C GLN A 119 1.90 -12.26 3.37
N ALA A 120 2.85 -13.17 3.15
CA ALA A 120 2.56 -14.48 2.56
C ALA A 120 1.56 -15.28 3.40
N GLN A 121 1.71 -15.30 4.72
CA GLN A 121 0.78 -15.97 5.64
C GLN A 121 -0.64 -15.39 5.54
N ARG A 122 -0.78 -14.05 5.49
CA ARG A 122 -2.09 -13.39 5.33
C ARG A 122 -2.75 -13.74 4.00
N LEU A 123 -1.99 -13.74 2.90
CA LEU A 123 -2.52 -14.12 1.59
C LEU A 123 -2.99 -15.57 1.57
N LEU A 124 -2.18 -16.49 2.11
CA LEU A 124 -2.51 -17.91 2.16
C LEU A 124 -3.66 -18.23 3.12
N GLY A 125 -3.82 -17.44 4.20
CA GLY A 125 -4.92 -17.58 5.15
C GLY A 125 -6.27 -17.06 4.63
N ASN A 126 -6.25 -16.11 3.68
CA ASN A 126 -7.46 -15.44 3.18
C ASN A 126 -7.91 -15.86 1.78
N MET A 127 -7.14 -16.69 1.07
CA MET A 127 -7.58 -17.24 -0.22
C MET A 127 -8.61 -18.35 -0.01
N GLU A 128 -9.74 -18.29 -0.72
CA GLU A 128 -10.46 -19.51 -1.07
C GLU A 128 -9.55 -20.32 -2.02
N LEU A 129 -8.84 -21.28 -1.43
CA LEU A 129 -7.65 -21.97 -1.96
C LEU A 129 -7.92 -22.98 -3.09
N ASN A 130 -8.86 -22.72 -4.00
CA ASN A 130 -9.04 -23.58 -5.18
C ASN A 130 -7.94 -23.38 -6.24
N ALA A 131 -7.18 -22.28 -6.17
CA ALA A 131 -6.17 -21.92 -7.19
C ALA A 131 -4.71 -22.25 -6.82
N VAL A 132 -4.38 -22.56 -5.55
CA VAL A 132 -2.98 -22.72 -5.06
C VAL A 132 -2.69 -24.16 -4.58
N THR A 133 -3.49 -25.13 -4.99
CA THR A 133 -3.44 -26.53 -4.53
C THR A 133 -2.14 -27.29 -4.81
N LYS A 134 -1.21 -26.72 -5.58
CA LYS A 134 0.05 -27.37 -5.98
C LYS A 134 1.31 -26.80 -5.33
N CYS A 135 1.21 -25.89 -4.36
CA CYS A 135 2.39 -25.32 -3.70
C CYS A 135 2.35 -25.47 -2.17
N CYS A 136 3.50 -25.72 -1.55
CA CYS A 136 3.66 -25.77 -0.11
C CYS A 136 3.32 -24.43 0.54
N ARG A 137 2.44 -24.46 1.55
CA ARG A 137 1.90 -23.27 2.25
C ARG A 137 2.90 -22.51 3.11
N TYR A 138 4.09 -23.07 3.36
CA TYR A 138 5.10 -22.44 4.21
C TYR A 138 6.30 -21.92 3.40
N CYS A 139 6.72 -22.65 2.37
CA CYS A 139 7.91 -22.31 1.58
C CYS A 139 7.63 -22.01 0.10
N GLY A 140 6.41 -22.22 -0.41
CA GLY A 140 6.01 -21.89 -1.78
C GLY A 140 6.53 -22.85 -2.87
N SER A 141 7.20 -23.95 -2.53
CA SER A 141 7.68 -24.94 -3.51
C SER A 141 6.54 -25.78 -4.11
N GLN A 142 6.66 -26.17 -5.38
CA GLN A 142 5.67 -27.03 -6.04
C GLN A 142 5.65 -28.45 -5.43
N ASP A 143 4.44 -29.00 -5.29
CA ASP A 143 4.21 -30.36 -4.80
C ASP A 143 4.58 -31.39 -5.88
N THR A 144 5.61 -32.19 -5.62
CA THR A 144 6.07 -33.27 -6.50
C THR A 144 5.47 -34.64 -6.13
N GLY A 145 4.44 -34.67 -5.27
CA GLY A 145 3.62 -35.86 -5.01
C GLY A 145 4.27 -36.91 -4.12
N THR A 146 5.32 -36.57 -3.38
CA THR A 146 5.99 -37.51 -2.46
C THR A 146 6.41 -36.80 -1.18
N ARG A 147 5.54 -36.78 -0.16
CA ARG A 147 5.90 -36.83 1.28
C ARG A 147 4.67 -36.71 2.16
N GLU A 148 4.68 -37.47 3.25
CA GLU A 148 3.76 -37.37 4.37
C GLU A 148 3.87 -35.96 5.00
N TRP A 149 2.74 -35.33 5.24
CA TRP A 149 2.68 -33.97 5.78
C TRP A 149 2.64 -34.02 7.31
N ALA A 150 3.65 -33.47 7.98
CA ALA A 150 3.56 -33.11 9.39
C ALA A 150 3.27 -31.61 9.50
N SER A 151 2.13 -31.25 10.06
CA SER A 151 1.83 -29.87 10.46
C SER A 151 2.30 -29.67 11.90
N ILE A 152 3.37 -28.89 12.08
CA ILE A 152 3.75 -28.42 13.41
C ILE A 152 3.02 -27.10 13.63
N ILE A 153 1.96 -27.15 14.45
CA ILE A 153 1.32 -25.96 14.99
C ILE A 153 2.05 -25.64 16.29
N CYS A 154 2.94 -24.65 16.29
CA CYS A 154 3.43 -24.08 17.54
C CYS A 154 2.45 -22.99 17.96
N THR A 155 1.72 -23.24 19.05
CA THR A 155 0.93 -22.26 19.80
C THR A 155 1.81 -21.28 20.56
#